data_AF-A0A0K1K309-F1
#
_entry.id   AF-A0A0K1K309-F1
#
_cell.length_a   1.000
_cell.length_b   1.000
_cell.length_c   1.000
_cell.angle_alpha   90.00
_cell.angle_beta   90.00
_cell.angle_gamma   90.00
#
_symmetry.space_group_name_H-M   'P 1'
#
loop_
_entity.id
_entity.type
_entity.pdbx_description
1 polymer ?
#
loop_
_entity_poly.entity_id
_entity_poly.type
_entity_poly.pdbx_seq_one_letter_code
_entity_poly.pdbx_strand_id
1 'polypeptide(L)'
;MWGKSTAAFFLGLPLAVALVGIAALLSGDQRFYTLPALVLFFLVWVGVMTWAFAFRSGARAWLWLGGATVIGYGLLYALKASGLVKVAA
;
A
#
# COMPACT_ATOMS: atom_id res chain seq x y z
N MET A 1 -19.00 -11.36 8.18
CA MET A 1 -17.85 -11.43 7.24
C MET A 1 -17.78 -10.24 6.29
N TRP A 2 -18.93 -9.75 5.80
CA TRP A 2 -19.06 -8.54 4.96
C TRP A 2 -18.21 -7.33 5.37
N GLY A 3 -18.12 -6.99 6.66
CA GLY A 3 -17.30 -5.88 7.12
C GLY A 3 -15.79 -6.03 6.84
N LYS A 4 -15.26 -7.26 6.86
CA LYS A 4 -13.85 -7.53 6.53
C LYS A 4 -13.64 -7.55 5.02
N SER A 5 -14.58 -8.16 4.28
CA SER A 5 -14.55 -8.21 2.81
C SER A 5 -14.64 -6.82 2.18
N THR A 6 -15.46 -5.93 2.73
CA THR A 6 -15.55 -4.52 2.28
C THR A 6 -14.29 -3.74 2.62
N ALA A 7 -13.74 -3.90 3.84
CA ALA A 7 -12.45 -3.30 4.20
C ALA A 7 -11.35 -3.74 3.23
N ALA A 8 -11.28 -5.04 2.95
CA ALA A 8 -10.35 -5.58 1.96
C ALA A 8 -10.61 -4.91 0.61
N PHE A 9 -11.80 -5.06 0.02
CA PHE A 9 -12.14 -4.53 -1.30
C PHE A 9 -11.77 -3.05 -1.48
N PHE A 10 -12.13 -2.18 -0.53
CA PHE A 10 -11.87 -0.75 -0.63
C PHE A 10 -10.44 -0.34 -0.31
N LEU A 11 -9.79 -0.97 0.67
CA LEU A 11 -8.51 -0.47 1.21
C LEU A 11 -7.30 -1.31 0.81
N GLY A 12 -7.48 -2.55 0.38
CA GLY A 12 -6.34 -3.40 0.09
C GLY A 12 -5.60 -3.00 -1.18
N LEU A 13 -6.30 -2.53 -2.22
CA LEU A 13 -5.64 -1.99 -3.42
C LEU A 13 -4.88 -0.70 -3.09
N PRO A 14 -5.49 0.35 -2.47
CA PRO A 14 -4.77 1.55 -2.08
C PRO A 14 -3.57 1.27 -1.18
N LEU A 15 -3.71 0.38 -0.20
CA LEU A 15 -2.62 0.04 0.71
C LEU A 15 -1.48 -0.67 -0.02
N ALA A 16 -1.78 -1.59 -0.93
CA ALA A 16 -0.76 -2.25 -1.75
C ALA A 16 0.00 -1.25 -2.65
N VAL A 17 -0.72 -0.31 -3.26
CA VAL A 17 -0.11 0.79 -4.04
C VAL A 17 0.81 1.61 -3.15
N ALA A 18 0.38 1.98 -1.95
CA ALA A 18 1.20 2.77 -1.04
C ALA A 18 2.50 2.04 -0.67
N LEU A 19 2.40 0.76 -0.27
CA LEU A 19 3.56 -0.04 0.15
C LEU A 19 4.57 -0.24 -0.99
N VAL A 20 4.10 -0.63 -2.18
CA VAL A 20 4.98 -0.83 -3.34
C VAL A 20 5.51 0.48 -3.89
N GLY A 21 4.70 1.54 -3.88
CA GLY A 21 5.12 2.87 -4.30
C GLY A 21 6.24 3.41 -3.41
N ILE A 22 6.14 3.24 -2.09
CA ILE A 22 7.22 3.61 -1.16
C ILE A 22 8.49 2.79 -1.48
N ALA A 23 8.36 1.47 -1.66
CA ALA A 23 9.50 0.62 -2.00
C ALA A 23 10.17 1.02 -3.33
N ALA A 24 9.40 1.34 -4.35
CA ALA A 24 9.88 1.77 -5.66
C ALA A 24 10.50 3.18 -5.63
N LEU A 25 10.07 4.05 -4.73
CA LEU A 25 10.72 5.35 -4.52
C LEU A 25 12.07 5.19 -3.82
N LEU A 26 12.18 4.23 -2.90
CA LEU A 26 13.42 3.94 -2.19
C LEU A 26 14.45 3.17 -3.02
N SER A 27 14.06 2.56 -4.15
CA SER A 27 14.96 1.76 -4.97
C SER A 27 15.94 2.58 -5.82
N GLY A 28 15.78 3.90 -5.91
CA GLY A 28 16.71 4.82 -6.60
C GLY A 28 16.69 4.77 -8.13
N ASP A 29 16.49 3.60 -8.74
CA ASP A 29 16.36 3.40 -10.20
C ASP A 29 14.97 2.89 -10.59
N GLN A 30 14.07 3.81 -10.90
CA GLN A 30 12.71 3.45 -11.28
C GLN A 30 12.66 2.66 -12.61
N ARG A 31 13.59 2.86 -13.54
CA ARG A 31 13.55 2.15 -14.84
C ARG A 31 13.84 0.67 -14.66
N PHE A 32 14.83 0.33 -13.85
CA PHE A 32 15.18 -1.08 -13.60
C PHE A 32 14.14 -1.78 -12.72
N TYR A 33 13.62 -1.09 -11.69
CA TYR A 33 12.75 -1.72 -10.68
C TYR A 33 11.25 -1.66 -10.99
N THR A 34 10.79 -1.00 -12.06
CA THR A 34 9.36 -0.93 -12.40
C THR A 34 8.73 -2.31 -12.62
N LEU A 35 9.33 -3.18 -13.44
CA LEU A 35 8.78 -4.51 -13.70
C LEU A 35 8.75 -5.39 -12.43
N PRO A 36 9.84 -5.50 -11.64
CA PRO A 36 9.78 -6.17 -10.35
C PRO A 36 8.71 -5.59 -9.40
N ALA A 37 8.55 -4.27 -9.35
CA ALA A 37 7.54 -3.63 -8.51
C ALA A 37 6.11 -4.01 -8.93
N LEU A 38 5.82 -4.10 -10.23
CA LEU A 38 4.52 -4.55 -10.73
C LEU A 38 4.22 -6.01 -10.35
N VAL A 39 5.21 -6.89 -10.41
CA VAL A 39 5.03 -8.29 -9.97
C VAL A 39 4.81 -8.34 -8.45
N LEU A 40 5.62 -7.59 -7.69
CA LEU A 40 5.51 -7.50 -6.24
C LEU A 40 4.14 -6.94 -5.80
N PHE A 41 3.58 -6.00 -6.55
CA PHE A 41 2.27 -5.40 -6.27
C PHE A 41 1.17 -6.46 -6.15
N PHE A 42 1.10 -7.44 -7.05
CA PHE A 42 0.08 -8.48 -6.97
C PHE A 42 0.23 -9.34 -5.70
N LEU A 43 1.47 -9.67 -5.34
CA LEU A 43 1.76 -10.45 -4.13
C LEU A 43 1.39 -9.67 -2.86
N VAL A 44 1.78 -8.39 -2.80
CA VAL A 44 1.45 -7.51 -1.68
C VAL A 44 -0.07 -7.30 -1.60
N TRP A 45 -0.75 -7.12 -2.72
CA TRP A 45 -2.20 -6.93 -2.77
C TRP A 45 -2.97 -8.14 -2.22
N VAL A 46 -2.60 -9.35 -2.64
CA VAL A 46 -3.18 -10.59 -2.09
C VAL A 46 -2.85 -10.74 -0.60
N GLY A 47 -1.62 -10.42 -0.20
CA GLY A 47 -1.22 -10.39 1.21
C GLY A 47 -2.08 -9.44 2.05
N VAL A 48 -2.34 -8.23 1.56
CA VAL A 48 -3.18 -7.25 2.25
C VAL A 48 -4.66 -7.68 2.28
N MET A 49 -5.19 -8.22 1.18
CA MET A 49 -6.55 -8.77 1.11
C MET A 49 -6.76 -9.86 2.15
N THR A 50 -5.83 -10.80 2.22
CA THR A 50 -5.89 -11.91 3.19
C THR A 50 -5.69 -11.42 4.61
N TRP A 51 -4.84 -10.42 4.83
CA TRP A 51 -4.61 -9.82 6.15
C TRP A 51 -5.88 -9.20 6.77
N ALA A 52 -6.80 -8.67 5.95
CA ALA A 52 -8.10 -8.19 6.42
C ALA A 52 -8.91 -9.26 7.18
N PHE A 53 -8.73 -10.53 6.84
CA PHE A 53 -9.42 -11.65 7.48
C PHE A 53 -8.75 -12.13 8.77
N ALA A 54 -7.49 -11.77 9.02
CA ALA A 54 -6.79 -12.07 10.27
C ALA A 54 -7.36 -11.29 11.47
N PHE A 55 -8.07 -10.19 11.23
CA PHE A 55 -8.68 -9.40 12.31
C PHE A 55 -9.94 -10.05 12.88
N ARG A 56 -10.19 -9.89 14.19
CA ARG A 56 -11.39 -10.45 14.85
C ARG A 56 -12.70 -9.84 14.37
N SER A 57 -12.75 -8.54 14.04
CA SER A 57 -13.97 -7.83 13.62
C SER A 57 -13.76 -6.99 12.36
N GLY A 58 -14.85 -6.68 11.65
CA GLY A 58 -14.81 -5.81 10.47
C GLY A 58 -14.37 -4.39 10.78
N ALA A 59 -14.83 -3.83 11.91
CA ALA A 59 -14.41 -2.50 12.36
C ALA A 59 -12.89 -2.42 12.61
N ARG A 60 -12.29 -3.45 13.22
CA ARG A 60 -10.83 -3.52 13.40
C ARG A 60 -10.11 -3.62 12.06
N ALA A 61 -10.61 -4.40 11.11
CA ALA A 61 -10.04 -4.47 9.76
C ALA A 61 -10.05 -3.08 9.09
N TRP A 62 -11.17 -2.37 9.15
CA TRP A 62 -11.29 -1.01 8.63
C TRP A 62 -10.32 -0.03 9.29
N LEU A 63 -10.20 -0.04 10.62
CA LEU A 63 -9.29 0.85 11.33
C LEU A 63 -7.82 0.56 10.98
N TRP A 64 -7.43 -0.72 10.93
CA TRP A 64 -6.05 -1.09 10.63
C TRP A 64 -5.68 -0.86 9.18
N LEU A 65 -6.48 -1.35 8.22
CA LEU A 65 -6.22 -1.11 6.81
C LEU A 65 -6.32 0.39 6.49
N GLY A 66 -7.33 1.08 7.02
CA GLY A 66 -7.56 2.49 6.74
C GLY A 66 -6.47 3.36 7.34
N GLY A 67 -6.08 3.10 8.59
CA GLY A 67 -4.95 3.76 9.23
C GLY A 67 -3.65 3.54 8.47
N ALA A 68 -3.36 2.30 8.06
CA ALA A 68 -2.17 2.00 7.26
C ALA A 68 -2.20 2.70 5.89
N THR A 69 -3.35 2.78 5.23
CA THR A 69 -3.51 3.52 3.97
C THR A 69 -3.23 5.02 4.18
N VAL A 70 -3.83 5.64 5.19
CA VAL A 70 -3.62 7.07 5.49
C VAL A 70 -2.15 7.35 5.79
N ILE A 71 -1.51 6.50 6.60
CA ILE A 71 -0.08 6.62 6.92
C ILE A 71 0.77 6.46 5.65
N GLY A 72 0.48 5.45 4.82
CA GLY A 72 1.23 5.18 3.59
C GLY A 72 1.18 6.34 2.60
N TYR A 73 -0.02 6.87 2.34
CA TYR A 73 -0.16 8.05 1.48
C TYR A 73 0.40 9.33 2.11
N GLY A 74 0.27 9.48 3.43
CA GLY A 74 0.91 10.56 4.17
C GLY A 74 2.43 10.54 4.02
N LEU A 75 3.05 9.36 4.09
CA LEU A 75 4.48 9.18 3.89
C LEU A 75 4.88 9.46 2.44
N LEU A 76 4.13 8.97 1.45
CA LEU A 76 4.36 9.29 0.04
C LEU A 76 4.33 10.81 -0.22
N TYR A 77 3.34 11.50 0.36
CA TYR A 77 3.22 12.95 0.23
C TYR A 77 4.36 13.68 0.95
N ALA A 78 4.75 13.24 2.14
CA ALA A 78 5.89 13.79 2.88
C ALA A 78 7.21 13.60 2.11
N LEU A 79 7.44 12.41 1.53
CA LEU A 79 8.61 12.13 0.70
C LEU A 79 8.64 13.04 -0.52
N LYS A 80 7.50 13.21 -1.20
CA LYS A 80 7.37 14.15 -2.32
C LYS A 80 7.64 15.60 -1.91
N ALA A 81 7.10 16.04 -0.77
CA ALA A 81 7.26 17.42 -0.27
C ALA A 81 8.67 17.73 0.23
N SER A 82 9.37 16.73 0.78
CA SER A 82 10.73 16.89 1.30
C SER A 82 11.80 17.10 0.21
N GLY A 83 11.48 16.82 -1.05
CA GLY A 83 12.44 16.87 -2.16
C GLY A 83 13.55 15.81 -2.10
N LEU A 84 13.48 14.88 -1.13
CA LEU A 84 14.48 13.81 -0.93
C LEU A 84 14.46 12.78 -2.06
N VAL A 85 13.32 12.63 -2.74
CA VAL A 85 13.15 11.64 -3.82
C VAL A 85 12.95 12.35 -5.15
N LYS A 86 13.84 12.07 -6.12
CA LYS A 86 13.64 12.45 -7.51
C LYS A 86 12.65 11.47 -8.14
N VAL A 87 11.42 11.90 -8.32
CA VAL A 87 10.49 11.21 -9.23
C VAL A 87 11.01 11.48 -10.63
N ALA A 88 11.47 10.43 -11.33
CA ALA A 88 11.90 10.59 -12.72
C ALA A 88 10.68 11.07 -13.53
N ALA A 89 10.82 12.24 -14.15
CA ALA A 89 9.82 12.83 -15.04
C ALA A 89 9.79 12.09 -16.39
#